data_AF-A0A838AJK6-F1
#
_entry.id   AF-A0A838AJK6-F1
#
_cell.length_a   1.000
_cell.length_b   1.000
_cell.length_c   1.000
_cell.angle_alpha   90.00
_cell.angle_beta   90.00
_cell.angle_gamma   90.00
#
_symmetry.space_group_name_H-M   'P 1'
#
loop_
_entity.id
_entity.type
_entity.pdbx_description
1 polymer ?
#
loop_
_entity_poly.entity_id
_entity_poly.type
_entity_poly.pdbx_seq_one_letter_code
_entity_poly.pdbx_strand_id
1 'polypeptide(L)'
;MGKIIQGGREAVATRGLFITKKRYAIMIYDREGKRLDVDGKPGKIKALGLDLKRSDTPLIIQNFLSELLSLVLNGSTKVPVIEKILQFKYEFSKRPGWEKGTPKRVNNLTKYHNDEKRLGKTNMPGHVRAANNWNTMRRINNDKYTIAINDGMKVIVCKLNSNPLGWTSIAYPTDEMHLPKWFKELPFNDLEMESTIVDQKIDNLLSVLDWNLTGATQTANTFSTLFEF
;
A
#
# COMPACT_ATOMS: atom_id res chain seq x y z
N MET A 1 -31.62 30.06 31.51
CA MET A 1 -31.18 28.65 31.39
C MET A 1 -30.85 28.38 29.92
N GLY A 2 -29.62 27.99 29.60
CA GLY A 2 -29.17 27.77 28.21
C GLY A 2 -27.77 27.16 28.09
N LYS A 3 -27.34 26.37 29.08
CA LYS A 3 -25.97 25.82 29.19
C LYS A 3 -25.93 24.29 29.08
N ILE A 4 -26.61 23.70 28.10
CA ILE A 4 -26.54 22.23 27.90
C ILE A 4 -25.50 21.87 26.81
N ILE A 5 -25.19 22.79 25.88
CA ILE A 5 -24.23 22.57 24.81
C ILE A 5 -23.18 23.69 24.82
N GLN A 6 -21.91 23.33 24.99
CA GLN A 6 -20.76 24.24 24.91
C GLN A 6 -19.74 23.67 23.93
N GLY A 7 -19.41 24.44 22.89
CA GLY A 7 -18.32 24.11 21.96
C GLY A 7 -16.96 24.53 22.55
N GLY A 8 -15.97 23.65 22.50
CA GLY A 8 -14.60 23.92 22.91
C GLY A 8 -13.64 23.94 21.71
N ARG A 9 -12.49 24.62 21.85
CA ARG A 9 -11.40 24.57 20.87
C ARG A 9 -10.64 23.25 21.00
N GLU A 10 -10.85 22.33 20.06
CA GLU A 10 -10.16 21.02 20.04
C GLU A 10 -8.72 21.13 19.51
N ALA A 11 -8.53 21.77 18.36
CA ALA A 11 -7.23 21.83 17.69
C ALA A 11 -7.06 23.10 16.84
N VAL A 12 -5.82 23.57 16.73
CA VAL A 12 -5.42 24.63 15.79
C VAL A 12 -4.26 24.13 14.93
N ALA A 13 -4.37 24.37 13.63
CA ALA A 13 -3.45 23.84 12.63
C ALA A 13 -2.92 24.95 11.70
N THR A 14 -1.70 24.79 11.21
CA THR A 14 -1.06 25.71 10.26
C THR A 14 -1.53 25.45 8.84
N ARG A 15 -1.58 24.18 8.43
CA ARG A 15 -2.04 23.73 7.11
C ARG A 15 -2.90 22.47 7.22
N GLY A 16 -3.77 22.30 6.25
CA GLY A 16 -4.66 21.15 6.14
C GLY A 16 -4.89 20.74 4.69
N LEU A 17 -4.96 19.43 4.48
CA LEU A 17 -5.33 18.80 3.22
C LEU A 17 -6.64 18.03 3.43
N PHE A 18 -7.69 18.42 2.71
CA PHE A 18 -9.01 17.81 2.80
C PHE A 18 -9.37 17.18 1.46
N ILE A 19 -9.60 15.87 1.44
CA ILE A 19 -9.82 15.12 0.21
C ILE A 19 -11.31 14.88 -0.01
N THR A 20 -11.92 14.16 0.91
CA THR A 20 -13.35 13.84 0.92
C THR A 20 -13.84 13.74 2.36
N LYS A 21 -15.16 13.53 2.55
CA LYS A 21 -15.74 13.33 3.89
C LYS A 21 -14.95 12.26 4.66
N LYS A 22 -14.56 12.59 5.90
CA LYS A 22 -13.76 11.73 6.80
C LYS A 22 -12.33 11.42 6.32
N ARG A 23 -11.83 12.07 5.26
CA ARG A 23 -10.47 11.90 4.73
C ARG A 23 -9.73 13.24 4.68
N TYR A 24 -8.88 13.48 5.69
CA TYR A 24 -8.11 14.72 5.78
C TYR A 24 -6.83 14.53 6.59
N ALA A 25 -5.89 15.44 6.41
CA ALA A 25 -4.72 15.59 7.27
C ALA A 25 -4.51 17.05 7.63
N ILE A 26 -4.16 17.32 8.89
CA ILE A 26 -3.88 18.66 9.39
C ILE A 26 -2.58 18.67 10.20
N MET A 27 -1.81 19.75 10.07
CA MET A 27 -0.59 19.99 10.83
C MET A 27 -0.93 20.81 12.07
N ILE A 28 -1.13 20.12 13.20
CA ILE A 28 -1.61 20.71 14.45
C ILE A 28 -0.42 21.28 15.23
N TYR A 29 -0.52 22.54 15.61
CA TYR A 29 0.43 23.19 16.53
C TYR A 29 -0.15 23.40 17.93
N ASP A 30 -1.48 23.37 18.09
CA ASP A 30 -2.14 23.43 19.40
C ASP A 30 -3.25 22.38 19.46
N ARG A 31 -3.23 21.54 20.50
CA ARG A 31 -4.29 20.57 20.77
C ARG A 31 -4.79 20.74 22.20
N GLU A 32 -6.05 21.15 22.34
CA GLU A 32 -6.71 21.37 23.64
C GLU A 32 -5.89 22.28 24.59
N GLY A 33 -5.23 23.31 24.04
CA GLY A 33 -4.39 24.22 24.84
C GLY A 33 -2.95 23.75 25.04
N LYS A 34 -2.59 22.55 24.58
CA LYS A 34 -1.21 22.07 24.60
C LYS A 34 -0.52 22.39 23.28
N ARG A 35 0.50 23.24 23.34
CA ARG A 35 1.37 23.57 22.20
C ARG A 35 2.22 22.36 21.81
N LEU A 36 2.29 22.08 20.52
CA LEU A 36 3.01 20.95 19.92
C LEU A 36 4.15 21.40 19.01
N ASP A 37 4.25 22.68 18.72
CA ASP A 37 5.31 23.33 17.93
C ASP A 37 6.47 23.79 18.82
N VAL A 38 6.92 22.90 19.69
CA VAL A 38 8.03 23.14 20.62
C VAL A 38 9.32 22.59 20.00
N ASP A 39 10.47 23.15 20.38
CA ASP A 39 11.80 22.72 19.92
C ASP A 39 12.02 22.83 18.40
N GLY A 40 11.46 23.86 17.77
CA GLY A 40 11.61 24.11 16.33
C GLY A 40 10.85 23.13 15.43
N LYS A 41 9.99 22.28 15.99
CA LYS A 41 9.14 21.37 15.23
C LYS A 41 7.90 22.11 14.70
N PRO A 42 7.45 21.83 13.47
CA PRO A 42 6.28 22.51 12.88
C PRO A 42 4.93 22.07 13.51
N GLY A 43 4.94 21.07 14.40
CA GLY A 43 3.78 20.51 15.08
C GLY A 43 3.62 19.02 14.85
N LYS A 44 2.39 18.52 14.96
CA LYS A 44 2.03 17.09 14.81
C LYS A 44 0.99 16.89 13.72
N ILE A 45 1.26 15.95 12.81
CA ILE A 45 0.30 15.56 11.76
C ILE A 45 -0.82 14.72 12.37
N LYS A 46 -2.07 15.18 12.24
CA LYS A 46 -3.29 14.39 12.50
C LYS A 46 -3.90 14.03 11.15
N ALA A 47 -3.71 12.78 10.74
CA ALA A 47 -4.32 12.20 9.55
C ALA A 47 -5.51 11.30 9.93
N LEU A 48 -6.66 11.49 9.26
CA LEU A 48 -7.87 10.70 9.42
C LEU A 48 -8.33 10.15 8.07
N GLY A 49 -8.67 8.86 8.01
CA GLY A 49 -9.25 8.22 6.82
C GLY A 49 -8.34 8.12 5.60
N LEU A 50 -7.07 8.52 5.73
CA LEU A 50 -6.04 8.39 4.70
C LEU A 50 -5.45 6.98 4.69
N ASP A 51 -4.89 6.60 3.55
CA ASP A 51 -4.36 5.25 3.29
C ASP A 51 -3.08 4.92 4.09
N LEU A 52 -2.53 5.94 4.78
CA LEU A 52 -1.36 5.90 5.65
C LEU A 52 -1.43 4.86 6.75
N LYS A 53 -2.63 4.54 7.25
CA LYS A 53 -2.83 3.60 8.38
C LYS A 53 -3.68 2.39 8.01
N ARG A 54 -3.91 2.16 6.72
CA ARG A 54 -4.69 0.98 6.32
C ARG A 54 -3.82 -0.26 6.43
N SER A 55 -4.41 -1.31 6.98
CA SER A 55 -3.74 -2.61 7.14
C SER A 55 -3.39 -3.29 5.83
N ASP A 56 -3.92 -2.79 4.70
CA ASP A 56 -3.68 -3.33 3.37
C ASP A 56 -2.55 -2.63 2.61
N THR A 57 -1.92 -1.61 3.19
CA THR A 57 -0.74 -0.94 2.62
C THR A 57 0.52 -1.47 3.32
N PRO A 58 1.58 -1.90 2.62
CA PRO A 58 2.85 -2.28 3.25
C PRO A 58 3.48 -1.14 4.06
N LEU A 59 4.20 -1.48 5.15
CA LEU A 59 4.77 -0.49 6.08
C LEU A 59 5.71 0.52 5.38
N ILE A 60 6.50 0.05 4.42
CA ILE A 60 7.41 0.89 3.63
C ILE A 60 6.64 2.00 2.90
N ILE A 61 5.49 1.65 2.31
CA ILE A 61 4.64 2.60 1.60
C ILE A 61 3.88 3.50 2.58
N GLN A 62 3.47 2.98 3.74
CA GLN A 62 2.89 3.82 4.80
C GLN A 62 3.87 4.91 5.26
N ASN A 63 5.14 4.55 5.46
CA ASN A 63 6.20 5.49 5.84
C ASN A 63 6.45 6.51 4.73
N PHE A 64 6.58 6.06 3.48
CA PHE A 64 6.76 6.93 2.33
C PHE A 64 5.61 7.93 2.15
N LEU A 65 4.35 7.48 2.21
CA LEU A 65 3.19 8.36 2.11
C LEU A 65 3.13 9.35 3.29
N SER A 66 3.60 8.94 4.48
CA SER A 66 3.67 9.83 5.66
C SER A 66 4.72 10.91 5.48
N GLU A 67 5.88 10.58 4.93
CA GLU A 67 6.92 11.54 4.55
C GLU A 67 6.41 12.51 3.48
N LEU A 68 5.76 11.99 2.43
CA LEU A 68 5.21 12.79 1.35
C LEU A 68 4.15 13.78 1.86
N LEU A 69 3.25 13.32 2.72
CA LEU A 69 2.25 14.18 3.37
C LEU A 69 2.91 15.24 4.25
N SER A 70 3.94 14.88 5.01
CA SER A 70 4.70 15.82 5.84
C SER A 70 5.33 16.92 5.00
N LEU A 71 5.94 16.55 3.87
CA LEU A 71 6.55 17.48 2.92
C LEU A 71 5.54 18.51 2.40
N VAL A 72 4.36 18.04 1.97
CA VAL A 72 3.25 18.90 1.51
C VAL A 72 2.74 19.82 2.62
N LEU A 73 2.49 19.29 3.82
CA LEU A 73 1.97 20.09 4.94
C LEU A 73 3.01 21.10 5.47
N ASN A 74 4.30 20.84 5.30
CA ASN A 74 5.37 21.80 5.59
C ASN A 74 5.49 22.90 4.53
N GLY A 75 4.77 22.79 3.41
CA GLY A 75 4.67 23.84 2.39
C GLY A 75 5.61 23.66 1.21
N SER A 76 6.12 22.45 0.98
CA SER A 76 6.92 22.16 -0.20
C SER A 76 6.10 22.29 -1.49
N THR A 77 6.78 22.70 -2.55
CA THR A 77 6.20 22.85 -3.89
C THR A 77 6.19 21.51 -4.64
N LYS A 78 5.61 21.51 -5.85
CA LYS A 78 5.45 20.33 -6.69
C LYS A 78 6.78 19.61 -7.01
N VAL A 79 7.87 20.35 -7.25
CA VAL A 79 9.15 19.79 -7.70
C VAL A 79 9.79 18.85 -6.66
N PRO A 80 10.03 19.28 -5.40
CA PRO A 80 10.55 18.39 -4.35
C PRO A 80 9.69 17.14 -4.11
N VAL A 81 8.37 17.26 -4.28
CA VAL A 81 7.43 16.14 -4.10
C VAL A 81 7.62 15.12 -5.23
N ILE A 82 7.79 15.56 -6.48
CA ILE A 82 8.05 14.68 -7.61
C ILE A 82 9.40 13.97 -7.47
N GLU A 83 10.46 14.69 -7.10
CA GLU A 83 11.78 14.11 -6.88
C GLU A 83 11.75 13.01 -5.83
N LYS A 84 11.05 13.25 -4.71
CA LYS A 84 10.86 12.26 -3.66
C LYS A 84 10.10 11.02 -4.14
N ILE A 85 9.10 11.20 -5.02
CA ILE A 85 8.36 10.10 -5.63
C ILE A 85 9.27 9.28 -6.56
N LEU A 86 10.06 9.94 -7.42
CA LEU A 86 10.98 9.29 -8.34
C LEU A 86 12.05 8.48 -7.60
N GLN A 87 12.66 9.09 -6.58
CA GLN A 87 13.64 8.41 -5.73
C GLN A 87 13.02 7.18 -5.06
N PHE A 88 11.79 7.28 -4.55
CA PHE A 88 11.12 6.14 -3.95
C PHE A 88 10.83 5.04 -4.96
N LYS A 89 10.36 5.37 -6.18
CA LYS A 89 10.14 4.38 -7.26
C LYS A 89 11.42 3.63 -7.60
N TYR A 90 12.54 4.34 -7.75
CA TYR A 90 13.83 3.73 -8.02
C TYR A 90 14.31 2.80 -6.89
N GLU A 91 14.16 3.21 -5.63
CA GLU A 91 14.51 2.35 -4.48
C GLU A 91 13.53 1.18 -4.31
N PHE A 92 12.26 1.37 -4.68
CA PHE A 92 11.25 0.33 -4.63
C PHE A 92 11.46 -0.71 -5.74
N SER A 93 11.86 -0.29 -6.94
CA SER A 93 12.08 -1.20 -8.08
C SER A 93 13.19 -2.21 -7.83
N LYS A 94 14.25 -1.81 -7.12
CA LYS A 94 15.38 -2.66 -6.68
C LYS A 94 14.97 -3.79 -5.72
N ARG A 95 13.83 -3.66 -5.03
CA ARG A 95 13.37 -4.69 -4.10
C ARG A 95 12.91 -5.93 -4.85
N PRO A 96 13.02 -7.11 -4.25
CA PRO A 96 12.50 -8.32 -4.88
C PRO A 96 10.97 -8.31 -4.93
N GLY A 97 10.39 -8.94 -5.96
CA GLY A 97 8.94 -8.92 -6.21
C GLY A 97 8.08 -9.47 -5.05
N TRP A 98 8.60 -10.40 -4.25
CA TRP A 98 7.89 -10.90 -3.08
C TRP A 98 7.75 -9.87 -1.95
N GLU A 99 8.66 -8.90 -1.83
CA GLU A 99 8.55 -7.80 -0.86
C GLU A 99 7.60 -6.69 -1.30
N LYS A 100 7.27 -6.64 -2.60
CA LYS A 100 6.35 -5.66 -3.18
C LYS A 100 4.88 -6.06 -3.04
N GLY A 101 4.59 -7.20 -2.40
CA GLY A 101 3.24 -7.71 -2.28
C GLY A 101 2.35 -6.87 -1.35
N THR A 102 1.04 -7.04 -1.51
CA THR A 102 0.01 -6.33 -0.72
C THR A 102 -0.53 -7.21 0.40
N PRO A 103 -0.48 -6.78 1.68
CA PRO A 103 -1.07 -7.55 2.77
C PRO A 103 -2.60 -7.58 2.66
N LYS A 104 -3.20 -8.77 2.74
CA LYS A 104 -4.65 -8.98 2.77
C LYS A 104 -5.00 -10.09 3.77
N ARG A 105 -6.21 -10.04 4.32
CA ARG A 105 -6.74 -11.14 5.14
C ARG A 105 -7.56 -12.06 4.25
N VAL A 106 -7.32 -13.35 4.35
CA VAL A 106 -8.07 -14.38 3.61
C VAL A 106 -9.20 -14.88 4.49
N ASN A 107 -10.43 -14.87 3.98
CA ASN A 107 -11.60 -15.42 4.66
C ASN A 107 -12.35 -16.36 3.71
N ASN A 108 -12.99 -17.39 4.27
CA ASN A 108 -13.79 -18.38 3.55
C ASN A 108 -13.03 -19.18 2.45
N LEU A 109 -11.71 -19.29 2.54
CA LEU A 109 -10.84 -20.13 1.71
C LEU A 109 -11.36 -21.56 1.60
N THR A 110 -11.69 -22.21 2.73
CA THR A 110 -12.17 -23.60 2.71
C THR A 110 -13.48 -23.73 1.93
N LYS A 111 -14.38 -22.76 2.10
CA LYS A 111 -15.65 -22.70 1.36
C LYS A 111 -15.40 -22.56 -0.13
N TYR A 112 -14.60 -21.58 -0.55
CA TYR A 112 -14.31 -21.34 -1.97
C TYR A 112 -13.57 -22.52 -2.63
N HIS A 113 -12.70 -23.19 -1.89
CA HIS A 113 -11.99 -24.39 -2.36
C HIS A 113 -12.95 -25.57 -2.58
N ASN A 114 -13.86 -25.80 -1.65
CA ASN A 114 -14.88 -26.86 -1.79
C ASN A 114 -15.86 -26.56 -2.92
N ASP A 115 -16.26 -25.29 -3.08
CA ASP A 115 -17.12 -24.85 -4.18
C ASP A 115 -16.42 -25.01 -5.54
N GLU A 116 -15.12 -24.69 -5.65
CA GLU A 116 -14.33 -24.91 -6.86
C GLU A 116 -14.24 -26.40 -7.22
N LYS A 117 -14.01 -27.29 -6.25
CA LYS A 117 -14.03 -28.74 -6.47
C LYS A 117 -15.39 -29.27 -6.93
N ARG A 118 -16.48 -28.72 -6.38
CA ARG A 118 -17.84 -29.16 -6.67
C ARG A 118 -18.35 -28.67 -8.02
N LEU A 119 -18.08 -27.41 -8.36
CA LEU A 119 -18.65 -26.73 -9.54
C LEU A 119 -17.65 -26.62 -10.70
N GLY A 120 -16.39 -27.03 -10.51
CA GLY A 120 -15.31 -26.93 -11.50
C GLY A 120 -14.76 -25.51 -11.68
N LYS A 121 -15.61 -24.48 -11.57
CA LYS A 121 -15.21 -23.07 -11.62
C LYS A 121 -16.06 -22.24 -10.65
N THR A 122 -15.41 -21.62 -9.67
CA THR A 122 -16.08 -20.72 -8.73
C THR A 122 -15.52 -19.31 -8.86
N ASN A 123 -16.41 -18.31 -8.87
CA ASN A 123 -16.01 -16.91 -8.77
C ASN A 123 -15.57 -16.65 -7.32
N MET A 124 -14.28 -16.42 -7.12
CA MET A 124 -13.68 -16.18 -5.81
C MET A 124 -12.85 -14.89 -5.84
N PRO A 125 -12.74 -14.17 -4.71
CA PRO A 125 -11.90 -12.99 -4.64
C PRO A 125 -10.44 -13.31 -5.01
N GLY A 126 -9.77 -12.39 -5.71
CA GLY A 126 -8.41 -12.62 -6.22
C GLY A 126 -7.39 -13.00 -5.14
N HIS A 127 -7.48 -12.39 -3.95
CA HIS A 127 -6.59 -12.72 -2.82
C HIS A 127 -6.85 -14.13 -2.23
N VAL A 128 -8.09 -14.62 -2.30
CA VAL A 128 -8.44 -16.01 -1.91
C VAL A 128 -7.86 -16.98 -2.95
N ARG A 129 -7.98 -16.66 -4.24
CA ARG A 129 -7.35 -17.46 -5.31
C ARG A 129 -5.83 -17.53 -5.15
N ALA A 130 -5.20 -16.40 -4.87
CA ALA A 130 -3.75 -16.31 -4.63
C ALA A 130 -3.31 -17.21 -3.45
N ALA A 131 -4.10 -17.28 -2.38
CA ALA A 131 -3.87 -18.20 -1.27
C ALA A 131 -4.05 -19.68 -1.64
N ASN A 132 -5.03 -20.00 -2.49
CA ASN A 132 -5.17 -21.36 -3.01
C ASN A 132 -4.00 -21.76 -3.91
N ASN A 133 -3.50 -20.82 -4.73
CA ASN A 133 -2.33 -21.03 -5.59
C ASN A 133 -1.10 -21.40 -4.77
N TRP A 134 -0.86 -20.73 -3.64
CA TRP A 134 0.19 -21.09 -2.69
C TRP A 134 0.05 -22.52 -2.14
N ASN A 135 -1.13 -22.86 -1.61
CA ASN A 135 -1.38 -24.21 -1.09
C ASN A 135 -1.26 -25.29 -2.18
N THR A 136 -1.54 -24.94 -3.43
CA THR A 136 -1.35 -25.83 -4.58
C THR A 136 0.12 -25.98 -4.95
N MET A 137 0.87 -24.87 -5.01
CA MET A 137 2.30 -24.87 -5.32
C MET A 137 3.11 -25.61 -4.25
N ARG A 138 2.74 -25.47 -2.97
CA ARG A 138 3.32 -26.26 -1.88
C ARG A 138 3.14 -27.76 -2.09
N ARG A 139 1.95 -28.21 -2.52
CA ARG A 139 1.66 -29.62 -2.80
C ARG A 139 2.44 -30.14 -4.01
N ILE A 140 2.52 -29.35 -5.09
CA ILE A 140 3.27 -29.71 -6.30
C ILE A 140 4.76 -29.87 -5.99
N ASN A 141 5.33 -28.97 -5.18
CA ASN A 141 6.73 -29.03 -4.79
C ASN A 141 7.00 -29.96 -3.59
N ASN A 142 5.99 -30.69 -3.11
CA ASN A 142 6.06 -31.56 -1.93
C ASN A 142 6.67 -30.86 -0.68
N ASP A 143 6.40 -29.56 -0.54
CA ASP A 143 6.95 -28.72 0.51
C ASP A 143 6.12 -28.87 1.80
N LYS A 144 6.67 -29.61 2.76
CA LYS A 144 6.06 -29.86 4.07
C LYS A 144 6.48 -28.86 5.15
N TYR A 145 7.48 -28.02 4.86
CA TYR A 145 8.10 -27.14 5.86
C TYR A 145 7.38 -25.80 5.95
N THR A 146 6.95 -25.25 4.82
CA THR A 146 6.27 -23.96 4.79
C THR A 146 4.86 -24.03 5.36
N ILE A 147 4.29 -22.88 5.74
CA ILE A 147 2.96 -22.83 6.38
C ILE A 147 1.86 -22.90 5.32
N ALA A 148 0.81 -23.70 5.58
CA ALA A 148 -0.40 -23.71 4.75
C ALA A 148 -1.24 -22.48 5.08
N ILE A 149 -1.76 -21.81 4.06
CA ILE A 149 -2.67 -20.70 4.30
C ILE A 149 -4.03 -21.29 4.66
N ASN A 150 -4.53 -20.90 5.83
CA ASN A 150 -5.84 -21.27 6.37
C ASN A 150 -6.76 -20.05 6.46
N ASP A 151 -8.03 -20.32 6.75
CA ASP A 151 -9.05 -19.29 6.96
C ASP A 151 -8.69 -18.33 8.09
N GLY A 152 -8.86 -17.03 7.82
CA GLY A 152 -8.58 -15.95 8.76
C GLY A 152 -7.12 -15.48 8.77
N MET A 153 -6.20 -16.18 8.10
CA MET A 153 -4.79 -15.80 8.05
C MET A 153 -4.55 -14.50 7.26
N LYS A 154 -3.52 -13.77 7.66
CA LYS A 154 -2.98 -12.65 6.88
C LYS A 154 -1.96 -13.19 5.90
N VAL A 155 -2.04 -12.70 4.67
CA VAL A 155 -1.18 -13.12 3.56
C VAL A 155 -0.69 -11.90 2.82
N ILE A 156 0.46 -12.02 2.17
CA ILE A 156 1.00 -11.03 1.25
C ILE A 156 0.73 -11.53 -0.16
N VAL A 157 -0.01 -10.74 -0.94
CA VAL A 157 -0.42 -11.08 -2.31
C VAL A 157 0.53 -10.42 -3.30
N CYS A 158 1.16 -11.24 -4.14
CA CYS A 158 2.05 -10.81 -5.22
C CYS A 158 1.38 -11.08 -6.57
N LYS A 159 1.55 -10.16 -7.53
CA LYS A 159 1.09 -10.37 -8.91
C LYS A 159 2.13 -11.18 -9.68
N LEU A 160 1.64 -12.05 -10.55
CA LEU A 160 2.48 -12.87 -11.43
C LEU A 160 2.31 -12.41 -12.87
N ASN A 161 3.37 -12.56 -13.65
CA ASN A 161 3.28 -12.47 -15.10
C ASN A 161 2.43 -13.62 -15.66
N SER A 162 2.00 -13.48 -16.90
CA SER A 162 1.31 -14.54 -17.63
C SER A 162 2.12 -15.83 -17.55
N ASN A 163 1.49 -16.90 -17.08
CA ASN A 163 2.12 -18.20 -16.88
C ASN A 163 1.23 -19.32 -17.42
N PRO A 164 1.80 -20.51 -17.71
CA PRO A 164 1.05 -21.63 -18.28
C PRO A 164 -0.12 -22.12 -17.41
N LEU A 165 -0.09 -21.86 -16.10
CA LEU A 165 -1.16 -22.22 -15.17
C LEU A 165 -2.31 -21.20 -15.17
N GLY A 166 -2.17 -20.09 -15.89
CA GLY A 166 -3.16 -19.02 -15.95
C GLY A 166 -3.35 -18.27 -14.63
N TRP A 167 -2.37 -18.33 -13.72
CA TRP A 167 -2.46 -17.67 -12.42
C TRP A 167 -2.12 -16.19 -12.54
N THR A 168 -2.99 -15.31 -12.04
CA THR A 168 -2.72 -13.85 -12.05
C THR A 168 -2.00 -13.36 -10.80
N SER A 169 -2.02 -14.16 -9.74
CA SER A 169 -1.43 -13.80 -8.44
C SER A 169 -1.15 -15.03 -7.60
N ILE A 170 -0.22 -14.88 -6.65
CA ILE A 170 0.11 -15.87 -5.64
C ILE A 170 0.28 -15.15 -4.30
N ALA A 171 -0.03 -15.82 -3.20
CA ALA A 171 0.13 -15.24 -1.86
C ALA A 171 1.10 -16.06 -1.02
N TYR A 172 1.61 -15.50 0.06
CA TYR A 172 2.33 -16.25 1.10
C TYR A 172 1.89 -15.78 2.48
N PRO A 173 1.92 -16.63 3.53
CA PRO A 173 1.52 -16.21 4.86
C PRO A 173 2.48 -15.18 5.44
N THR A 174 1.96 -14.13 6.09
CA THR A 174 2.81 -13.08 6.70
C THR A 174 3.77 -13.61 7.76
N ASP A 175 3.41 -14.75 8.36
CA ASP A 175 4.14 -15.37 9.46
C ASP A 175 5.27 -16.29 8.96
N GLU A 176 5.40 -16.47 7.64
CA GLU A 176 6.48 -17.24 7.03
C GLU A 176 7.79 -16.45 7.05
N MET A 177 8.73 -16.86 7.91
CA MET A 177 10.04 -16.20 8.01
C MET A 177 10.96 -16.56 6.84
N HIS A 178 10.83 -17.76 6.29
CA HIS A 178 11.72 -18.27 5.26
C HIS A 178 10.93 -18.66 4.01
N LEU A 179 10.88 -17.74 3.05
CA LEU A 179 10.27 -18.03 1.75
C LEU A 179 11.08 -19.09 0.99
N PRO A 180 10.43 -20.13 0.46
CA PRO A 180 11.10 -21.22 -0.23
C PRO A 180 11.67 -20.75 -1.57
N LYS A 181 12.71 -21.43 -2.07
CA LYS A 181 13.37 -21.08 -3.34
C LYS A 181 12.40 -21.05 -4.52
N TRP A 182 11.53 -22.05 -4.62
CA TRP A 182 10.53 -22.15 -5.68
C TRP A 182 9.60 -20.93 -5.74
N PHE A 183 9.37 -20.25 -4.61
CA PHE A 183 8.55 -19.05 -4.57
C PHE A 183 9.32 -17.81 -5.04
N LYS A 184 10.59 -17.70 -4.62
CA LYS A 184 11.47 -16.59 -5.00
C LYS A 184 11.80 -16.58 -6.49
N GLU A 185 11.78 -17.75 -7.13
CA GLU A 185 12.05 -17.93 -8.55
C GLU A 185 10.80 -17.73 -9.44
N LEU A 186 9.64 -17.42 -8.87
CA LEU A 186 8.42 -17.18 -9.65
C LEU A 186 8.53 -15.90 -10.50
N PRO A 187 7.88 -15.87 -11.68
CA PRO A 187 7.87 -14.70 -12.55
C PRO A 187 6.90 -13.65 -12.00
N PHE A 188 7.34 -12.85 -11.03
CA PHE A 188 6.57 -11.76 -10.47
C PHE A 188 6.38 -10.61 -11.47
N ASN A 189 5.22 -9.95 -11.43
CA ASN A 189 4.96 -8.75 -12.22
C ASN A 189 5.31 -7.50 -11.40
N ASP A 190 6.59 -7.17 -11.34
CA ASP A 190 7.11 -6.03 -10.58
C ASP A 190 6.48 -4.70 -11.00
N LEU A 191 6.33 -4.49 -12.31
CA LEU A 191 5.79 -3.25 -12.88
C LEU A 191 4.33 -3.02 -12.48
N GLU A 192 3.48 -4.05 -12.59
CA GLU A 192 2.07 -3.94 -12.19
C GLU A 192 1.94 -3.70 -10.69
N MET A 193 2.75 -4.37 -9.86
CA MET A 193 2.75 -4.17 -8.42
C MET A 193 3.17 -2.75 -8.06
N GLU A 194 4.24 -2.23 -8.66
CA GLU A 194 4.71 -0.87 -8.44
C GLU A 194 3.64 0.16 -8.84
N SER A 195 3.10 0.08 -10.05
CA SER A 195 2.11 1.06 -10.51
C SER A 195 0.82 1.00 -9.69
N THR A 196 0.31 -0.20 -9.41
CA THR A 196 -0.93 -0.34 -8.63
C THR A 196 -0.77 0.18 -7.20
N ILE A 197 0.37 -0.08 -6.57
CA ILE A 197 0.54 0.24 -5.15
C ILE A 197 1.03 1.68 -4.96
N VAL A 198 1.93 2.16 -5.81
CA VAL A 198 2.54 3.50 -5.65
C VAL A 198 1.67 4.55 -6.30
N ASP A 199 1.36 4.42 -7.60
CA ASP A 199 0.64 5.47 -8.34
C ASP A 199 -0.77 5.67 -7.80
N GLN A 200 -1.52 4.58 -7.61
CA GLN A 200 -2.89 4.67 -7.09
C GLN A 200 -2.94 5.29 -5.69
N LYS A 201 -1.95 5.02 -4.83
CA LYS A 201 -1.93 5.55 -3.46
C LYS A 201 -1.50 7.01 -3.41
N ILE A 202 -0.54 7.42 -4.25
CA ILE A 202 -0.13 8.81 -4.39
C ILE A 202 -1.29 9.64 -4.93
N ASP A 203 -1.97 9.16 -5.98
CA ASP A 203 -3.11 9.84 -6.58
C ASP A 203 -4.26 10.00 -5.56
N ASN A 204 -4.57 8.94 -4.82
CA ASN A 204 -5.55 9.00 -3.73
C ASN A 204 -5.21 10.03 -2.62
N LEU A 205 -3.93 10.36 -2.45
CA LEU A 205 -3.46 11.29 -1.42
C LEU A 205 -3.40 12.73 -1.94
N LEU A 206 -2.91 12.95 -3.16
CA LEU A 206 -2.55 14.27 -3.69
C LEU A 206 -3.42 14.75 -4.86
N SER A 207 -4.41 13.98 -5.28
CA SER A 207 -5.36 14.36 -6.35
C SER A 207 -6.01 15.74 -6.13
N VAL A 208 -6.20 16.16 -4.88
CA VAL A 208 -6.79 17.49 -4.57
C VAL A 208 -5.86 18.66 -4.90
N LEU A 209 -4.56 18.43 -5.01
CA LEU A 209 -3.61 19.50 -5.35
C LEU A 209 -3.57 19.79 -6.86
N ASP A 210 -4.33 19.05 -7.67
CA ASP A 210 -4.36 19.13 -9.14
C ASP A 210 -2.96 19.05 -9.78
N TRP A 211 -2.06 18.33 -9.10
CA TRP A 211 -0.73 18.09 -9.61
C TRP A 211 -0.79 16.86 -10.53
N ASN A 212 -0.51 17.05 -11.82
CA ASN A 212 -0.28 15.94 -12.74
C ASN A 212 1.04 15.22 -12.39
N LEU A 213 1.01 14.40 -11.33
CA LEU A 213 2.15 13.65 -10.81
C LEU A 213 2.42 12.38 -11.64
N THR A 214 1.36 11.75 -12.14
CA THR A 214 1.46 10.56 -12.99
C THR A 214 2.17 10.87 -14.30
N GLY A 215 1.77 11.95 -14.99
CA GLY A 215 2.43 12.39 -16.21
C GLY A 215 3.88 12.82 -15.95
N ALA A 216 4.13 13.60 -14.90
CA ALA A 216 5.48 14.08 -14.60
C ALA A 216 6.47 12.94 -14.25
N THR A 217 6.00 11.91 -13.55
CA THR A 217 6.86 10.75 -13.22
C THR A 217 7.05 9.80 -14.40
N GLN A 218 6.04 9.62 -15.25
CA GLN A 218 6.17 8.81 -16.48
C GLN A 218 7.09 9.46 -17.51
N THR A 219 6.99 10.77 -17.73
CA THR A 219 7.89 11.51 -18.64
C THR A 219 9.34 11.45 -18.16
N ALA A 220 9.59 11.59 -16.85
CA ALA A 220 10.94 11.46 -16.30
C ALA A 220 11.53 10.06 -16.53
N ASN A 221 10.74 9.00 -16.32
CA ASN A 221 11.18 7.63 -16.56
C ASN A 221 11.44 7.35 -18.06
N THR A 222 10.64 7.90 -18.97
CA THR A 222 10.86 7.70 -20.42
C THR A 222 12.09 8.44 -20.90
N PHE A 223 12.31 9.66 -20.40
CA PHE A 223 13.49 10.45 -20.76
C PHE A 223 14.77 9.81 -20.23
N SER A 224 14.79 9.28 -19.00
CA SER A 224 15.96 8.56 -18.49
C SER A 224 16.27 7.29 -19.30
N THR A 225 15.26 6.50 -19.68
CA THR A 225 15.48 5.31 -20.52
C THR A 225 15.95 5.62 -21.94
N LEU A 226 15.74 6.83 -22.45
CA LEU A 226 16.21 7.25 -23.78
C LEU A 226 17.68 7.66 -23.79
N PHE A 227 18.28 7.93 -22.63
CA PHE A 227 19.68 8.40 -22.50
C PHE A 227 20.59 7.47 -21.70
N GLU A 228 20.10 6.33 -21.21
CA GLU A 228 20.95 5.23 -20.72
C GLU A 228 21.50 4.44 -21.92
N PHE A 229 22.68 4.83 -22.40
CA PHE A 229 23.55 4.05 -23.31
C PHE A 229 24.58 3.23 -22.53
#